data_AF-A0A519XA13-F1
#
_entry.id   AF-A0A519XA13-F1
#
_cell.length_a   1.000
_cell.length_b   1.000
_cell.length_c   1.000
_cell.angle_alpha   90.00
_cell.angle_beta   90.00
_cell.angle_gamma   90.00
#
_symmetry.space_group_name_H-M   'P 1'
#
loop_
_entity.id
_entity.type
_entity.pdbx_description
1 polymer ?
#
loop_
_entity_poly.entity_id
_entity_poly.type
_entity_poly.pdbx_seq_one_letter_code
_entity_poly.pdbx_strand_id
1 'polypeptide(L)'
;MVVSERTLKWGLCLYPPLLFQRIWVKKFHKGFRGVDVKINKSLFNKNYNGSIFGGTIFAATDPFYALLFDQILQRKGFKVRVWLKSASIQYLKPGRTDLHFTVVITDEMISDAVNALNTTGKFIKAYPMQITTLDGEVCATVLNEVYVRNLHHGEKPRVAY
;
A
#
# COMPACT_ATOMS: atom_id res chain seq x y z
N MET A 1 11.36 1.67 11.83
CA MET A 1 11.82 3.06 12.11
C MET A 1 10.61 3.96 11.98
N VAL A 2 10.35 4.79 12.99
CA VAL A 2 9.25 5.76 12.92
C VAL A 2 9.71 6.95 12.08
N VAL A 3 8.99 7.22 10.99
CA VAL A 3 9.31 8.33 10.07
C VAL A 3 8.15 9.33 10.01
N SER A 4 8.43 10.56 9.59
CA SER A 4 7.38 11.56 9.35
C SER A 4 6.63 11.25 8.05
N GLU A 5 5.36 11.67 7.97
CA GLU A 5 4.53 11.55 6.76
C GLU A 5 5.21 12.19 5.54
N ARG A 6 5.85 13.35 5.74
CA ARG A 6 6.55 14.08 4.67
C ARG A 6 7.81 13.35 4.21
N THR A 7 8.57 12.81 5.15
CA THR A 7 9.79 12.02 4.83
C THR A 7 9.42 10.78 4.04
N LEU A 8 8.43 10.00 4.50
CA LEU A 8 8.02 8.78 3.80
C LEU A 8 7.43 9.07 2.42
N LYS A 9 6.62 10.14 2.30
CA LYS A 9 6.11 10.60 0.99
C LYS A 9 7.24 10.81 0.00
N TRP A 10 8.23 11.63 0.35
CA TRP A 10 9.32 11.93 -0.58
C TRP A 10 10.24 10.75 -0.82
N GLY A 11 10.47 9.92 0.21
CA GLY A 11 11.19 8.66 0.07
C GLY A 11 10.55 7.76 -0.99
N LEU A 12 9.23 7.58 -0.95
CA LEU A 12 8.50 6.77 -1.94
C LEU A 12 8.40 7.44 -3.31
N CYS A 13 8.18 8.75 -3.38
CA CYS A 13 8.17 9.47 -4.65
C CYS A 13 9.51 9.42 -5.39
N LEU A 14 10.63 9.31 -4.67
CA LEU A 14 11.98 9.21 -5.22
C LEU A 14 12.48 7.76 -5.30
N TYR A 15 11.74 6.79 -4.76
CA TYR A 15 12.09 5.38 -4.80
C TYR A 15 12.00 4.88 -6.26
N PRO A 16 13.11 4.39 -6.86
CA PRO A 16 13.16 4.13 -8.31
C PRO A 16 11.99 3.29 -8.87
N PRO A 17 11.56 2.18 -8.22
CA PRO A 17 10.43 1.38 -8.72
C PRO A 17 9.11 2.14 -8.82
N LEU A 18 8.84 3.11 -7.95
CA LEU A 18 7.63 3.94 -8.02
C LEU A 18 7.83 5.13 -8.95
N LEU A 19 9.00 5.78 -8.88
CA LEU A 19 9.34 6.96 -9.67
C LEU A 19 9.27 6.68 -11.18
N PHE A 20 9.93 5.62 -11.66
CA PHE A 20 9.96 5.28 -13.08
C PHE A 20 8.62 4.77 -13.60
N GLN A 21 7.78 4.22 -12.72
CA GLN A 21 6.39 3.86 -13.03
C GLN A 21 5.40 5.02 -12.88
N ARG A 22 5.89 6.22 -12.49
CA ARG A 22 5.12 7.46 -12.30
C ARG A 22 4.04 7.36 -11.22
N ILE A 23 4.26 6.50 -10.24
CA ILE A 23 3.43 6.36 -9.05
C ILE A 23 3.85 7.45 -8.07
N TRP A 24 2.89 8.29 -7.68
CA TRP A 24 3.14 9.50 -6.93
C TRP A 24 2.29 9.57 -5.67
N VAL A 25 2.94 9.56 -4.51
CA VAL A 25 2.29 9.76 -3.22
C VAL A 25 1.95 11.23 -3.05
N LYS A 26 0.67 11.57 -3.00
CA LYS A 26 0.20 12.95 -2.83
C LYS A 26 0.38 13.41 -1.38
N LYS A 27 -0.08 12.60 -0.43
CA LYS A 27 0.12 12.79 1.01
C LYS A 27 -0.18 11.50 1.77
N PHE A 28 0.49 11.34 2.91
CA PHE A 28 0.00 10.48 3.99
C PHE A 28 -0.90 11.31 4.89
N HIS A 29 -1.98 10.71 5.38
CA HIS A 29 -2.87 11.33 6.37
C HIS A 29 -2.21 11.31 7.75
N LYS A 30 -2.66 12.20 8.65
CA LYS A 30 -2.09 12.35 10.00
C LYS A 30 -2.04 11.00 10.73
N GLY A 31 -0.88 10.68 11.31
CA GLY A 31 -0.68 9.43 12.05
C GLY A 31 -0.73 8.18 11.17
N PHE A 32 -0.46 8.32 9.87
CA PHE A 32 -0.53 7.24 8.88
C PHE A 32 -1.90 6.56 8.82
N ARG A 33 -2.98 7.32 9.07
CA ARG A 33 -4.37 6.85 8.96
C ARG A 33 -4.86 6.64 7.53
N GLY A 34 -4.02 6.95 6.55
CA GLY A 34 -4.35 6.80 5.14
C GLY A 34 -3.30 7.41 4.23
N VAL A 35 -3.52 7.25 2.93
CA VAL A 35 -2.63 7.77 1.89
C VAL A 35 -3.42 8.03 0.61
N ASP A 36 -3.11 9.14 -0.04
CA ASP A 36 -3.64 9.49 -1.35
C ASP A 36 -2.54 9.29 -2.40
N VAL A 37 -2.86 8.56 -3.47
CA VAL A 37 -1.89 8.17 -4.49
C VAL A 37 -2.43 8.51 -5.87
N LYS A 38 -1.52 8.96 -6.75
CA LYS A 38 -1.79 9.22 -8.16
C LYS A 38 -0.82 8.41 -9.01
N ILE A 39 -1.34 7.73 -10.02
CA ILE A 39 -0.54 7.12 -11.09
C ILE A 39 -0.63 8.07 -12.30
N ASN A 40 0.45 8.77 -12.60
CA ASN A 40 0.46 9.67 -13.76
C ASN A 40 0.67 8.85 -15.03
N LYS A 41 -0.26 8.92 -15.98
CA LYS A 41 -0.07 8.35 -17.30
C LYS A 41 1.08 9.07 -18.00
N SER A 42 1.97 8.32 -18.61
CA SER A 42 3.15 8.87 -19.29
C SER A 42 3.58 7.96 -20.44
N LEU A 43 4.66 8.31 -21.15
CA LEU A 43 5.26 7.42 -22.14
C LEU A 43 5.97 6.21 -21.49
N PHE A 44 6.39 6.31 -20.23
CA PHE A 44 7.15 5.27 -19.53
C PHE A 44 6.30 4.11 -19.01
N ASN A 45 4.98 4.29 -18.89
CA ASN A 45 4.09 3.32 -18.25
C ASN A 45 2.86 2.97 -19.11
N LYS A 46 2.97 3.08 -20.43
CA LYS A 46 1.93 2.63 -21.37
C LYS A 46 2.12 1.17 -21.74
N ASN A 47 1.03 0.42 -21.86
CA ASN A 47 1.02 -0.87 -22.53
C ASN A 47 0.87 -0.74 -24.06
N TYR A 48 0.90 -1.87 -24.77
CA TYR A 48 0.72 -1.96 -26.21
C TYR A 48 -0.53 -1.23 -26.74
N ASN A 49 -1.61 -1.21 -25.94
CA ASN A 49 -2.88 -0.57 -26.29
C ASN A 49 -2.98 0.91 -25.85
N GLY A 50 -1.88 1.54 -25.43
CA GLY A 50 -1.81 2.96 -25.10
C GLY A 50 -2.48 3.39 -23.78
N SER A 51 -2.92 2.42 -22.96
CA SER A 51 -3.40 2.61 -21.59
C SER A 51 -2.29 2.39 -20.58
N ILE A 52 -2.47 2.77 -19.32
CA ILE A 52 -1.51 2.49 -18.25
C ILE A 52 -1.28 0.96 -18.19
N PHE A 53 -0.01 0.57 -18.14
CA PHE A 53 0.40 -0.82 -18.02
C PHE A 53 -0.17 -1.44 -16.73
N GLY A 54 -0.78 -2.62 -16.85
CA GLY A 54 -1.41 -3.29 -15.71
C GLY A 54 -0.45 -3.52 -14.55
N GLY A 55 0.81 -3.90 -14.84
CA GLY A 55 1.84 -4.06 -13.81
C GLY A 55 2.14 -2.77 -13.05
N THR A 56 1.99 -1.59 -13.67
CA THR A 56 2.10 -0.30 -12.99
C THR A 56 0.93 -0.07 -12.02
N ILE A 57 -0.29 -0.43 -12.40
CA ILE A 57 -1.46 -0.35 -11.52
C ILE A 57 -1.28 -1.28 -10.32
N PHE A 58 -0.84 -2.52 -10.56
CA PHE A 58 -0.61 -3.51 -9.51
C PHE A 58 0.53 -3.11 -8.57
N ALA A 59 1.66 -2.64 -9.10
CA ALA A 59 2.77 -2.13 -8.31
C ALA A 59 2.36 -0.91 -7.46
N ALA A 60 1.43 -0.09 -7.95
CA ALA A 60 0.90 1.03 -7.18
C ALA A 60 0.04 0.57 -6.00
N THR A 61 -0.54 -0.62 -5.99
CA THR A 61 -1.37 -1.07 -4.86
C THR A 61 -0.59 -1.75 -3.74
N ASP A 62 0.60 -2.27 -4.03
CA ASP A 62 1.35 -3.14 -3.11
C ASP A 62 1.78 -2.50 -1.76
N PRO A 63 2.48 -1.34 -1.74
CA PRO A 63 3.22 -0.96 -0.55
C PRO A 63 2.35 -0.37 0.57
N PHE A 64 1.14 0.09 0.26
CA PHE A 64 0.46 1.07 1.10
C PHE A 64 -0.15 0.49 2.37
N TYR A 65 -0.88 -0.63 2.32
CA TYR A 65 -1.38 -1.25 3.55
C TYR A 65 -0.22 -1.63 4.48
N ALA A 66 0.83 -2.25 3.94
CA ALA A 66 1.99 -2.67 4.73
C ALA A 66 2.66 -1.49 5.44
N LEU A 67 2.91 -0.39 4.73
CA LEU A 67 3.52 0.81 5.31
C LEU A 67 2.63 1.49 6.35
N LEU A 68 1.32 1.58 6.12
CA LEU A 68 0.40 2.21 7.07
C LEU A 68 0.30 1.39 8.36
N PHE A 69 0.16 0.07 8.27
CA PHE A 69 0.16 -0.81 9.44
C PHE A 69 1.51 -0.78 10.18
N ASP A 70 2.64 -0.81 9.48
CA ASP A 70 3.97 -0.71 10.08
C ASP A 70 4.11 0.56 10.92
N GLN A 71 3.79 1.73 10.34
CA GLN A 71 3.94 3.01 11.04
C GLN A 71 2.96 3.16 12.21
N ILE A 72 1.70 2.72 12.06
CA ILE A 72 0.71 2.76 13.14
C ILE A 72 1.14 1.87 14.31
N LEU A 73 1.54 0.62 14.03
CA LEU A 73 1.87 -0.35 15.06
C LEU A 73 3.18 -0.01 15.78
N GLN A 74 4.21 0.45 15.05
CA GLN A 74 5.44 0.95 15.67
C GLN A 74 5.17 2.12 16.63
N ARG A 75 4.28 3.05 16.26
CA ARG A 75 3.88 4.17 17.13
C ARG A 75 3.09 3.72 18.36
N LYS A 76 2.44 2.55 18.30
CA LYS A 76 1.80 1.89 19.44
C LYS A 76 2.76 1.02 20.26
N GLY A 77 4.05 1.00 19.93
CA GLY A 77 5.08 0.27 20.68
C GLY A 77 5.31 -1.18 20.21
N PHE A 78 4.65 -1.62 19.14
CA PHE A 78 4.88 -2.96 18.59
C PHE A 78 6.18 -3.02 17.79
N LYS A 79 6.90 -4.13 17.93
CA LYS A 79 8.00 -4.50 17.01
C LYS A 79 7.46 -5.58 16.08
N VAL A 80 7.24 -5.23 14.82
CA VAL A 80 6.60 -6.12 13.84
C VAL A 80 7.38 -6.18 12.53
N ARG A 81 7.19 -7.28 11.78
CA ARG A 81 7.42 -7.32 10.34
C ARG A 81 6.09 -7.23 9.63
N VAL A 82 6.04 -6.42 8.57
CA VAL A 82 4.84 -6.21 7.77
C VAL A 82 5.18 -6.36 6.29
N TRP A 83 4.34 -7.07 5.54
CA TRP A 83 4.43 -7.16 4.09
C TRP A 83 3.07 -7.49 3.47
N LEU A 84 2.95 -7.31 2.16
CA LEU A 84 1.83 -7.85 1.40
C LEU A 84 2.05 -9.37 1.22
N LYS A 85 1.10 -10.19 1.67
CA LYS A 85 1.17 -11.65 1.55
C LYS A 85 0.61 -12.15 0.23
N SER A 86 -0.49 -11.56 -0.23
CA SER A 86 -1.09 -11.86 -1.51
C SER A 86 -1.92 -10.67 -1.99
N ALA A 87 -2.17 -10.61 -3.31
CA ALA A 87 -3.13 -9.68 -3.86
C ALA A 87 -3.82 -10.27 -5.09
N SER A 88 -5.06 -9.85 -5.29
CA SER A 88 -5.87 -10.18 -6.47
C SER A 88 -6.39 -8.90 -7.08
N ILE A 89 -6.16 -8.72 -8.39
CA ILE A 89 -6.57 -7.53 -9.14
C ILE A 89 -7.53 -7.93 -10.27
N GLN A 90 -8.62 -7.18 -10.41
CA GLN A 90 -9.50 -7.23 -11.57
C GLN A 90 -9.38 -5.92 -12.35
N TYR A 91 -9.00 -6.02 -13.63
CA TYR A 91 -8.98 -4.88 -14.55
C TYR A 91 -10.34 -4.78 -15.23
N LEU A 92 -11.12 -3.77 -14.85
CA LEU A 92 -12.48 -3.57 -15.35
C LEU A 92 -12.50 -2.72 -16.62
N LYS A 93 -11.67 -1.68 -16.67
CA LYS A 93 -11.59 -0.73 -17.79
C LYS A 93 -10.15 -0.28 -18.04
N PRO A 94 -9.79 0.09 -19.27
CA PRO A 94 -8.44 0.56 -19.59
C PRO A 94 -8.15 1.92 -18.95
N GLY A 95 -7.05 2.03 -18.20
CA GLY A 95 -6.58 3.29 -17.62
C GLY A 95 -6.03 4.25 -18.67
N ARG A 96 -6.91 4.98 -19.37
CA ARG A 96 -6.52 5.90 -20.47
C ARG A 96 -6.11 7.30 -19.99
N THR A 97 -6.36 7.62 -18.73
CA THR A 97 -6.00 8.89 -18.08
C THR A 97 -5.21 8.60 -16.80
N ASP A 98 -4.88 9.64 -16.04
CA ASP A 98 -4.32 9.48 -14.71
C ASP A 98 -5.28 8.70 -13.81
N LEU A 99 -4.71 7.83 -12.97
CA LEU A 99 -5.48 7.03 -12.03
C LEU A 99 -5.18 7.43 -10.60
N HIS A 100 -6.14 7.20 -9.73
CA HIS A 100 -6.13 7.64 -8.35
C HIS A 100 -6.70 6.56 -7.44
N PHE A 101 -6.21 6.51 -6.20
CA PHE A 101 -6.86 5.79 -5.13
C PHE A 101 -6.50 6.41 -3.78
N THR A 102 -7.33 6.11 -2.79
CA THR A 102 -7.09 6.45 -1.38
C THR A 102 -7.20 5.18 -0.56
N VAL A 103 -6.26 4.98 0.37
CA VAL A 103 -6.37 3.95 1.41
C VAL A 103 -6.64 4.64 2.73
N VAL A 104 -7.56 4.11 3.53
CA VAL A 104 -7.88 4.59 4.87
C VAL A 104 -7.78 3.42 5.85
N ILE A 105 -7.15 3.64 7.00
CA ILE A 105 -7.05 2.69 8.09
C ILE A 105 -8.00 3.10 9.22
N THR A 106 -9.09 2.35 9.37
CA THR A 106 -10.10 2.59 10.42
C THR A 106 -9.59 2.17 11.79
N ASP A 107 -10.24 2.65 12.86
CA ASP A 107 -9.95 2.19 14.22
C ASP A 107 -10.23 0.71 14.42
N GLU A 108 -11.26 0.18 13.77
CA GLU A 108 -11.59 -1.24 13.80
C GLU A 108 -10.46 -2.09 13.21
N MET A 109 -9.92 -1.71 12.05
CA MET A 109 -8.78 -2.42 11.43
C MET A 109 -7.55 -2.47 12.35
N ILE A 110 -7.31 -1.37 13.09
CA ILE A 110 -6.20 -1.28 14.03
C ILE A 110 -6.47 -2.14 15.27
N SER A 111 -7.69 -2.08 15.80
CA SER A 111 -8.13 -2.89 16.94
C SER A 111 -7.98 -4.38 16.65
N ASP A 112 -8.46 -4.83 15.49
CA ASP A 112 -8.33 -6.21 15.02
C ASP A 112 -6.86 -6.66 14.97
N ALA A 113 -5.99 -5.83 14.38
CA ALA A 113 -4.57 -6.12 14.29
C ALA A 113 -3.91 -6.20 15.68
N VAL A 114 -4.20 -5.25 16.56
CA VAL A 114 -3.66 -5.23 17.94
C VAL A 114 -4.12 -6.48 18.72
N ASN A 115 -5.41 -6.83 18.64
CA ASN A 115 -5.95 -8.00 19.32
C ASN A 115 -5.31 -9.29 18.80
N ALA A 116 -5.19 -9.45 17.48
CA ALA A 116 -4.54 -10.62 16.88
C ALA A 116 -3.06 -10.73 17.22
N LEU A 117 -2.33 -9.61 17.27
CA LEU A 117 -0.91 -9.58 17.65
C LEU A 117 -0.68 -9.85 19.13
N ASN A 118 -1.57 -9.42 20.02
CA ASN A 118 -1.44 -9.71 21.45
C ASN A 118 -1.79 -11.18 21.79
N THR A 119 -2.70 -11.79 21.02
CA THR A 119 -3.18 -13.16 21.29
C THR A 119 -2.37 -14.23 20.57
N THR A 120 -2.16 -14.08 19.26
CA THR A 120 -1.49 -15.09 18.42
C THR A 120 -0.12 -14.65 17.91
N GLY A 121 0.19 -13.35 18.04
CA GLY A 121 1.39 -12.73 17.48
C GLY A 121 1.37 -12.54 15.96
N LYS A 122 0.28 -12.89 15.27
CA LYS A 122 0.17 -12.83 13.79
C LYS A 122 -1.19 -12.25 13.39
N PHE A 123 -1.18 -11.35 12.42
CA PHE A 123 -2.38 -10.79 11.83
C PHE A 123 -2.30 -10.89 10.31
N ILE A 124 -3.33 -11.42 9.68
CA ILE A 124 -3.46 -11.52 8.23
C ILE A 124 -4.88 -11.12 7.86
N LYS A 125 -5.05 -10.09 7.03
CA LYS A 125 -6.38 -9.63 6.60
C LYS A 125 -6.32 -9.01 5.21
N ALA A 126 -7.36 -9.25 4.44
CA ALA A 126 -7.49 -8.73 3.09
C ALA A 126 -8.36 -7.47 3.07
N TYR A 127 -7.90 -6.44 2.36
CA TYR A 127 -8.61 -5.15 2.26
C TYR A 127 -8.81 -4.73 0.81
N PRO A 128 -10.01 -4.24 0.45
CA PRO A 128 -10.32 -3.83 -0.91
C PRO A 128 -9.70 -2.47 -1.23
N MET A 129 -9.48 -2.23 -2.51
CA MET A 129 -9.08 -0.95 -3.10
C MET A 129 -9.81 -0.77 -4.43
N GLN A 130 -10.12 0.48 -4.75
CA GLN A 130 -10.64 0.88 -6.05
C GLN A 130 -9.69 1.89 -6.67
N ILE A 131 -9.35 1.67 -7.94
CA ILE A 131 -8.49 2.55 -8.72
C ILE A 131 -9.37 3.22 -9.74
N THR A 132 -9.47 4.54 -9.65
CA THR A 132 -10.41 5.33 -10.44
C THR A 132 -9.72 6.37 -11.30
N THR A 133 -10.39 6.84 -12.35
CA THR A 133 -10.07 8.10 -13.00
C THR A 133 -10.44 9.29 -12.10
N LEU A 134 -10.13 10.51 -12.54
CA LEU A 134 -10.57 11.74 -11.87
C LEU A 134 -12.10 11.90 -11.87
N ASP A 135 -12.77 11.40 -12.91
CA ASP A 135 -14.23 11.45 -13.07
C ASP A 135 -14.96 10.37 -12.26
N GLY A 136 -14.23 9.59 -11.45
CA GLY A 136 -14.78 8.53 -10.60
C GLY A 136 -15.01 7.19 -11.28
N GLU A 137 -14.61 7.03 -12.54
CA GLU A 137 -14.74 5.75 -13.23
C GLU A 137 -13.77 4.71 -12.66
N VAL A 138 -14.29 3.58 -12.18
CA VAL A 138 -13.47 2.47 -11.65
C VAL A 138 -12.80 1.71 -12.80
N CYS A 139 -11.48 1.75 -12.87
CA CYS A 139 -10.68 1.02 -13.85
C CYS A 139 -10.19 -0.32 -13.34
N ALA A 140 -9.92 -0.44 -12.04
CA ALA A 140 -9.52 -1.70 -11.42
C ALA A 140 -9.99 -1.80 -9.96
N THR A 141 -10.21 -3.03 -9.52
CA THR A 141 -10.43 -3.37 -8.11
C THR A 141 -9.32 -4.30 -7.65
N VAL A 142 -8.85 -4.11 -6.41
CA VAL A 142 -7.77 -4.93 -5.85
C VAL A 142 -8.16 -5.37 -4.45
N LEU A 143 -7.86 -6.62 -4.13
CA LEU A 143 -7.92 -7.14 -2.78
C LEU A 143 -6.50 -7.43 -2.31
N ASN A 144 -6.02 -6.68 -1.31
CA ASN A 144 -4.66 -6.78 -0.78
C ASN A 144 -4.66 -7.47 0.59
N GLU A 145 -4.03 -8.63 0.69
CA GLU A 145 -3.85 -9.37 1.94
C GLU A 145 -2.58 -8.92 2.65
N VAL A 146 -2.72 -8.10 3.70
CA VAL A 146 -1.59 -7.66 4.52
C VAL A 146 -1.26 -8.71 5.57
N TYR A 147 0.03 -8.96 5.77
CA TYR A 147 0.58 -9.81 6.82
C TYR A 147 1.36 -8.96 7.82
N VAL A 148 1.12 -9.20 9.11
CA VAL A 148 1.84 -8.60 10.22
C VAL A 148 2.22 -9.70 11.22
N ARG A 149 3.45 -9.67 11.73
CA ARG A 149 3.93 -10.61 12.75
C ARG A 149 4.80 -9.89 13.77
N ASN A 150 4.60 -10.19 15.06
CA ASN A 150 5.49 -9.74 16.12
C ASN A 150 6.91 -10.29 15.90
N LEU A 151 7.90 -9.45 16.16
CA LEU A 151 9.30 -9.86 16.26
C LEU A 151 9.59 -10.36 17.66
N HIS A 152 10.13 -11.58 17.81
CA HIS A 152 10.68 -12.00 19.10
C HIS A 152 11.97 -11.24 19.41
N HIS A 153 12.26 -10.98 20.69
CA HIS A 153 13.54 -10.39 21.10
C HIS A 153 14.67 -11.37 20.74
N GLY A 154 15.49 -11.03 19.74
CA GLY A 154 16.58 -11.89 19.25
C GLY A 154 16.34 -12.60 17.90
N GLU A 155 15.19 -12.42 17.25
CA GLU A 155 14.98 -12.92 15.88
C GLU A 155 15.85 -12.15 14.87
N LYS A 156 16.95 -12.76 14.43
CA LYS A 156 17.63 -12.34 13.21
C LYS A 156 16.65 -12.48 12.03
N PRO A 157 16.66 -11.59 11.03
CA PRO A 157 15.87 -11.78 9.83
C PRO A 157 16.32 -13.08 9.15
N ARG A 158 15.57 -14.17 9.35
CA ARG A 158 15.53 -15.24 8.37
C ARG A 158 14.86 -14.61 7.16
N VAL A 159 15.65 -14.39 6.11
CA VAL A 159 15.16 -14.01 4.79
C VAL A 159 13.95 -14.89 4.50
N ALA A 160 12.79 -14.26 4.31
CA ALA A 160 11.57 -14.98 3.95
C ALA A 160 11.74 -15.42 2.49
N TYR A 161 11.65 -16.74 2.26
CA TYR A 161 11.39 -17.31 0.94
C TYR A 161 9.92 -17.10 0.58
#